data_AF-A0A2D4WSZ3-F1
#
_entry.id   AF-A0A2D4WSZ3-F1
#
_cell.length_a   1.000
_cell.length_b   1.000
_cell.length_c   1.000
_cell.angle_alpha   90.00
_cell.angle_beta   90.00
_cell.angle_gamma   90.00
#
_symmetry.space_group_name_H-M   'P 1'
#
loop_
_entity.id
_entity.type
_entity.pdbx_description
1 polymer ?
#
loop_
_entity_poly.entity_id
_entity_poly.type
_entity_poly.pdbx_seq_one_letter_code
_entity_poly.pdbx_strand_id
1 'polypeptide(L)'
;MTDEILRWGMLGLMGAMVVAGLVSLYLPRTQTNWRCPGAPLGWRKLRPSRNWFFHTRCWHRLDGLQADEELCVRCPECGTRITTQRRLSAGYRFRYGSLAVVFLVLSIGSGVSAAIRGGNWSNGLPALPLVMLAQAEYFTHRTPLRKDLAARSHAGHLSKVSGSILAWKLIKDFRDDEQSWNARKADSQMGTIGEAGIAALRWEFLNGDDQSKSICLDHLRRIDKDPPTRMIEIARRGILTSDERSRDRFMHYLGTFDDAPSGELIDLWVLNALRTRWGWYGGETIDYLKKHFDTARPKMIHVLKTGTVDEKYLFAITFTELLDQEMLPLAIDILTTHLEDNNIGHDQKETIHALSALGPIGLPLLEPYMETLDLQGRYSLGHIKRDILAHDSTAWAQWYELPEEKRFEYRWGPWSFLRKMREAP
;
A
#
# COMPACT_ATOMS: atom_id res chain seq x y z
N MET A 1 29.52 13.56 9.72
CA MET A 1 30.11 14.62 10.55
C MET A 1 29.08 15.27 11.50
N THR A 2 27.87 15.61 11.06
CA THR A 2 26.82 16.20 11.93
C THR A 2 26.33 15.28 13.05
N ASP A 3 26.25 13.97 12.80
CA ASP A 3 25.70 13.00 13.75
C ASP A 3 26.65 12.72 14.93
N GLU A 4 27.96 12.74 14.69
CA GLU A 4 28.96 12.62 15.76
C GLU A 4 28.96 13.86 16.66
N ILE A 5 28.87 15.07 16.09
CA ILE A 5 28.78 16.31 16.87
C ILE A 5 27.53 16.30 17.77
N LEU A 6 26.39 15.81 17.26
CA LEU A 6 25.15 15.68 18.04
C LEU A 6 25.25 14.61 19.13
N ARG A 7 25.89 13.47 18.84
CA ARG A 7 26.12 12.40 19.82
C ARG A 7 27.01 12.86 20.98
N TRP A 8 28.12 13.54 20.68
CA TRP A 8 28.99 14.14 21.69
C TRP A 8 28.28 15.25 22.48
N GLY A 9 27.43 16.04 21.82
CA GLY A 9 26.59 17.04 22.47
C GLY A 9 25.61 16.44 23.48
N MET A 10 24.93 15.33 23.14
CA MET A 10 24.02 14.64 24.06
C MET A 10 24.73 13.98 25.23
N LEU A 11 25.88 13.34 24.99
CA LEU A 11 26.69 12.77 26.07
C LEU A 11 27.19 13.87 27.02
N GLY A 12 27.59 15.02 26.49
CA GLY A 12 27.96 16.19 27.29
C GLY A 12 26.81 16.71 28.14
N LEU A 13 25.60 16.81 27.58
CA LEU A 13 24.40 17.26 28.31
C LEU A 13 23.95 16.25 29.38
N MET A 14 23.98 14.95 29.09
CA MET A 14 23.68 13.91 30.08
C MET A 14 24.71 13.89 31.20
N GLY A 15 26.00 14.04 30.88
CA GLY A 15 27.07 14.18 31.87
C GLY A 15 26.86 15.41 32.77
N ALA A 16 26.54 16.56 32.18
CA ALA A 16 26.23 17.78 32.93
C ALA A 16 24.99 17.63 33.84
N MET A 17 23.97 16.92 33.37
CA MET A 17 22.75 16.63 34.14
C MET A 17 23.04 15.73 35.34
N VAL A 18 23.80 14.65 35.15
CA VAL A 18 24.19 13.72 36.21
C VAL A 18 25.05 14.43 37.25
N VAL A 19 26.04 15.23 36.81
CA VAL A 19 26.87 16.03 37.72
C VAL A 19 26.02 17.04 38.50
N ALA A 20 25.12 17.79 37.85
CA ALA A 20 24.23 18.73 38.54
C ALA A 20 23.29 18.04 39.54
N GLY A 21 22.76 16.87 39.19
CA GLY A 21 21.91 16.05 40.08
C GLY A 21 22.68 15.51 41.29
N LEU A 22 23.86 14.94 41.07
CA LEU A 22 24.75 14.44 42.13
C LEU A 22 25.20 15.59 43.05
N VAL A 23 25.58 16.73 42.48
CA VAL A 23 25.92 17.94 43.24
C VAL A 23 24.71 18.39 44.09
N SER A 24 23.49 18.33 43.56
CA SER A 24 22.28 18.65 44.34
C SER A 24 21.98 17.68 45.49
N LEU A 25 22.45 16.43 45.41
CA LEU A 25 22.20 15.38 46.40
C LEU A 25 23.33 15.27 47.45
N TYR A 26 24.58 15.45 47.03
CA TYR A 26 25.77 15.23 47.86
C TYR A 26 26.34 16.50 48.49
N LEU A 27 25.91 17.69 48.08
CA LEU A 27 26.32 18.90 48.77
C LEU A 27 25.67 18.94 50.17
N PRO A 28 26.48 19.01 51.25
CA PRO A 28 25.95 19.02 52.60
C PRO A 28 25.02 20.23 52.79
N ARG A 29 23.77 19.98 53.20
CA ARG A 29 22.90 21.01 53.75
C ARG A 29 23.49 21.44 55.10
N THR A 30 24.47 22.33 55.08
CA THR A 30 25.08 22.86 56.30
C THR A 30 24.03 23.62 57.09
N GLN A 31 23.75 23.11 58.29
CA GLN A 31 22.42 23.18 58.89
C GLN A 31 22.15 24.42 59.76
N THR A 32 22.95 25.48 59.67
CA THR A 32 22.87 26.55 60.70
C THR A 32 22.50 27.93 60.17
N ASN A 33 22.44 28.13 58.86
CA ASN A 33 22.26 29.47 58.31
C ASN A 33 20.94 29.60 57.55
N TRP A 34 20.07 30.52 57.97
CA TRP A 34 18.75 30.78 57.38
C TRP A 34 18.82 31.96 56.41
N ARG A 35 18.12 31.88 55.27
CA ARG A 35 18.08 32.96 54.28
C ARG A 35 16.66 33.33 53.86
N CYS A 36 16.50 34.60 53.49
CA CYS A 36 15.25 35.14 53.00
C CYS A 36 14.92 34.66 51.56
N PRO A 37 13.73 34.08 51.32
CA PRO A 37 13.26 33.69 49.99
C PRO A 37 12.84 34.89 49.11
N GLY A 38 12.67 36.08 49.68
CA GLY A 38 12.10 37.27 49.03
C GLY A 38 10.56 37.24 49.00
N ALA A 39 9.97 38.31 48.44
CA ALA A 39 8.52 38.44 48.32
C ALA A 39 7.90 37.34 47.43
N PRO A 40 6.67 36.86 47.74
CA PRO A 40 5.98 35.84 46.95
C PRO A 40 5.75 36.31 45.50
N LEU A 41 5.98 35.42 44.55
CA LEU A 41 5.87 35.72 43.13
C LEU A 41 4.43 35.50 42.63
N GLY A 42 3.88 36.47 41.90
CA GLY A 42 2.62 36.31 41.17
C GLY A 42 2.74 35.46 39.89
N TRP A 43 1.61 35.08 39.31
CA TRP A 43 1.45 34.12 38.21
C TRP A 43 2.21 34.46 36.90
N ARG A 44 2.70 35.70 36.75
CA ARG A 44 3.39 36.18 35.54
C ARG A 44 4.79 35.58 35.27
N LYS A 45 5.23 34.54 36.00
CA LYS A 45 6.56 33.92 35.84
C LYS A 45 6.59 32.43 35.45
N LEU A 46 5.51 31.92 34.86
CA LEU A 46 5.59 30.67 34.08
C LEU A 46 6.48 30.80 32.81
N ARG A 47 6.91 32.01 32.44
CA ARG A 47 7.91 32.23 31.39
C ARG A 47 9.34 31.92 31.90
N PRO A 48 10.18 31.23 31.10
CA PRO A 48 11.56 30.94 31.46
C PRO A 48 12.30 32.26 31.70
N SER A 49 12.75 32.48 32.93
CA SER A 49 13.48 33.68 33.36
C SER A 49 14.65 33.29 34.26
N ARG A 50 15.56 34.22 34.57
CA ARG A 50 16.69 34.00 35.51
C ARG A 50 16.24 33.31 36.83
N ASN A 51 14.99 33.48 37.24
CA ASN A 51 14.41 32.87 38.43
C ASN A 51 14.26 31.33 38.38
N TRP A 52 14.30 30.71 37.20
CA TRP A 52 14.28 29.25 37.07
C TRP A 52 15.61 28.65 37.54
N PHE A 53 16.71 29.35 37.31
CA PHE A 53 18.06 28.87 37.62
C PHE A 53 18.60 29.45 38.93
N PHE A 54 18.11 30.61 39.36
CA PHE A 54 18.55 31.30 40.57
C PHE A 54 17.41 31.51 41.55
N HIS A 55 17.64 31.22 42.83
CA HIS A 55 16.82 31.80 43.89
C HIS A 55 17.01 33.33 43.89
N THR A 56 15.97 34.08 43.53
CA THR A 56 15.93 35.56 43.59
C THR A 56 15.39 36.05 44.95
N ARG A 57 15.60 37.27 45.48
CA ARG A 57 16.49 38.42 45.21
C ARG A 57 17.14 38.94 46.52
N CYS A 58 16.45 38.87 47.68
CA CYS A 58 17.01 39.28 49.01
C CYS A 58 18.17 38.31 49.38
N TRP A 59 17.92 37.00 49.53
CA TRP A 59 18.95 36.00 49.95
C TRP A 59 19.76 36.40 51.20
N HIS A 60 19.28 37.43 51.90
CA HIS A 60 19.86 38.00 53.10
C HIS A 60 19.78 36.97 54.21
N ARG A 61 20.84 36.92 55.01
CA ARG A 61 20.96 35.99 56.12
C ARG A 61 20.00 36.44 57.22
N LEU A 62 19.18 35.52 57.71
CA LEU A 62 18.18 35.78 58.75
C LEU A 62 18.66 35.37 60.14
N ASP A 63 19.89 34.84 60.23
CA ASP A 63 20.48 34.39 61.49
C ASP A 63 20.72 35.57 62.42
N GLY A 64 20.33 35.42 63.69
CA GLY A 64 20.48 36.45 64.71
C GLY A 64 19.40 37.55 64.71
N LEU A 65 18.44 37.51 63.78
CA LEU A 65 17.29 38.42 63.82
C LEU A 65 16.24 37.92 64.83
N GLN A 66 15.72 38.83 65.66
CA GLN A 66 14.63 38.51 66.59
C GLN A 66 13.34 38.20 65.81
N ALA A 67 12.68 37.11 66.20
CA ALA A 67 11.36 36.79 65.71
C ALA A 67 10.31 37.60 66.49
N ASP A 68 9.23 38.00 65.81
CA ASP A 68 8.07 38.61 66.45
C ASP A 68 7.25 37.59 67.26
N GLU A 69 6.22 38.06 67.98
CA GLU A 69 5.34 37.23 68.81
C GLU A 69 4.64 36.11 68.02
N GLU A 70 4.52 36.25 66.70
CA GLU A 70 3.95 35.23 65.79
C GLU A 70 5.03 34.34 65.15
N LEU A 71 6.25 34.30 65.72
CA LEU A 71 7.40 33.51 65.23
C LEU A 71 7.85 33.86 63.80
N CYS A 72 7.56 35.06 63.34
CA CYS A 72 7.96 35.55 62.03
C CYS A 72 9.21 36.43 62.11
N VAL A 73 10.08 36.32 61.10
CA VAL A 73 11.26 37.19 60.94
C VAL A 73 11.03 38.09 59.72
N ARG A 74 11.27 39.39 59.86
CA ARG A 74 11.16 40.35 58.73
C ARG A 74 12.53 40.55 58.07
N CYS A 75 12.69 40.23 56.76
CA CYS A 75 13.97 40.50 56.05
C CYS A 75 14.20 42.03 56.04
N PRO A 76 15.33 42.54 56.57
CA PRO A 76 15.59 43.98 56.60
C PRO A 76 15.77 44.57 55.20
N GLU A 77 16.23 43.78 54.23
CA GLU A 77 16.44 44.26 52.86
C GLU A 77 15.18 44.32 51.99
N CYS A 78 14.21 43.42 52.19
CA CYS A 78 13.03 43.36 51.31
C CYS A 78 11.70 43.45 52.05
N GLY A 79 11.72 43.67 53.37
CA GLY A 79 10.54 43.85 54.22
C GLY A 79 9.61 42.63 54.32
N THR A 80 9.95 41.51 53.66
CA THR A 80 9.11 40.32 53.60
C THR A 80 9.07 39.62 54.95
N ARG A 81 7.87 39.32 55.44
CA ARG A 81 7.62 38.58 56.69
C ARG A 81 7.70 37.08 56.41
N ILE A 82 8.56 36.38 57.14
CA ILE A 82 8.92 34.97 56.86
C ILE A 82 8.63 34.14 58.11
N THR A 83 7.69 33.21 57.97
CA THR A 83 7.39 32.20 58.99
C THR A 83 8.49 31.13 59.03
N THR A 84 8.62 30.43 60.16
CA THR A 84 9.51 29.27 60.34
C THR A 84 9.43 28.24 59.21
N GLN A 85 8.22 27.97 58.70
CA GLN A 85 7.96 27.00 57.63
C GLN A 85 8.38 27.48 56.23
N ARG A 86 8.55 28.79 56.02
CA ARG A 86 8.92 29.37 54.70
C ARG A 86 10.41 29.75 54.61
N ARG A 87 11.23 29.33 55.58
CA ARG A 87 12.68 29.61 55.61
C ARG A 87 13.40 28.76 54.56
N LEU A 88 14.37 29.35 53.88
CA LEU A 88 15.32 28.60 53.07
C LEU A 88 16.54 28.26 53.92
N SER A 89 16.85 26.98 54.07
CA SER A 89 18.13 26.53 54.61
C SER A 89 19.26 27.02 53.72
N ALA A 90 20.39 27.42 54.30
CA ALA A 90 21.56 27.81 53.53
C ALA A 90 21.94 26.71 52.55
N GLY A 91 22.00 27.11 51.30
CA GLY A 91 22.42 26.30 50.18
C GLY A 91 22.93 27.22 49.09
N TYR A 92 23.16 26.66 47.91
CA TYR A 92 23.64 27.41 46.77
C TYR A 92 22.52 28.24 46.16
N ARG A 93 22.87 29.41 45.63
CA ARG A 93 21.91 30.29 44.95
C ARG A 93 21.32 29.66 43.69
N PHE A 94 21.98 28.64 43.15
CA PHE A 94 21.58 27.89 41.96
C PHE A 94 20.61 26.75 42.28
N ARG A 95 19.56 26.65 41.46
CA ARG A 95 18.63 25.51 41.46
C ARG A 95 19.16 24.42 40.55
N TYR A 96 20.12 23.63 41.03
CA TYR A 96 20.73 22.55 40.25
C TYR A 96 19.69 21.53 39.73
N GLY A 97 18.61 21.27 40.47
CA GLY A 97 17.50 20.45 39.99
C GLY A 97 16.78 21.05 38.77
N SER A 98 16.57 22.36 38.72
CA SER A 98 15.98 23.03 37.55
C SER A 98 16.93 23.03 36.35
N LEU A 99 18.24 23.17 36.60
CA LEU A 99 19.28 23.06 35.58
C LEU A 99 19.31 21.65 34.97
N ALA A 100 19.22 20.60 35.82
CA ALA A 100 19.13 19.22 35.39
C ALA A 100 17.88 18.95 34.52
N VAL A 101 16.72 19.47 34.91
CA VAL A 101 15.48 19.36 34.11
C VAL A 101 15.61 20.06 32.76
N VAL A 102 16.21 21.25 32.70
CA VAL A 102 16.42 21.95 31.43
C VAL A 102 17.39 21.18 30.53
N PHE A 103 18.48 20.63 31.08
CA PHE A 103 19.39 19.78 30.31
C PHE A 103 18.75 18.48 29.84
N LEU A 104 17.85 17.87 30.62
CA LEU A 104 17.08 16.71 30.20
C LEU A 104 16.20 17.05 28.98
N VAL A 105 15.44 18.13 29.06
CA VAL A 105 14.55 18.57 27.96
C VAL A 105 15.36 18.91 26.70
N LEU A 106 16.49 19.60 26.83
CA LEU A 106 17.38 19.90 25.72
C LEU A 106 17.98 18.61 25.13
N SER A 107 18.41 17.67 25.96
CA SER A 107 18.95 16.38 25.49
C SER A 107 17.92 15.59 24.70
N ILE A 108 16.67 15.54 25.18
CA ILE A 108 15.56 14.88 24.49
C ILE A 108 15.28 15.60 23.15
N GLY A 109 15.20 16.93 23.16
CA GLY A 109 14.96 17.71 21.94
C GLY A 109 16.06 17.56 20.89
N SER A 110 17.33 17.58 21.32
CA SER A 110 18.49 17.32 20.45
C SER A 110 18.49 15.88 19.92
N GLY A 111 18.16 14.90 20.78
CA GLY A 111 17.99 13.49 20.43
C GLY A 111 17.00 13.28 19.30
N VAL A 112 15.79 13.81 19.49
CA VAL A 112 14.72 13.75 18.51
C VAL A 112 15.13 14.45 17.20
N SER A 113 15.72 15.65 17.28
CA SER A 113 16.15 16.41 16.09
C SER A 113 17.24 15.71 15.28
N ALA A 114 18.27 15.17 15.93
CA ALA A 114 19.34 14.43 15.29
C ALA A 114 18.81 13.18 14.58
N ALA A 115 17.97 12.42 15.28
CA ALA A 115 17.43 11.20 14.73
C ALA A 115 16.44 11.48 13.58
N ILE A 116 15.73 12.62 13.60
CA ILE A 116 14.84 13.04 12.50
C ILE A 116 15.67 13.33 11.25
N ARG A 117 16.82 14.01 11.40
CA ARG A 117 17.73 14.31 10.27
C ARG A 117 18.44 13.07 9.74
N GLY A 118 18.80 12.13 10.62
CA GLY A 118 19.44 10.87 10.25
C GLY A 118 18.50 9.77 9.75
N GLY A 119 17.20 10.06 9.60
CA GLY A 119 16.20 9.08 9.12
C GLY A 119 15.88 7.93 10.09
N ASN A 120 16.48 7.89 11.28
CA ASN A 120 16.42 6.77 12.23
C ASN A 120 15.66 7.09 13.53
N TRP A 121 14.95 8.22 13.62
CA TRP A 121 14.25 8.67 14.83
C TRP A 121 13.21 7.73 15.38
N SER A 122 12.59 6.95 14.51
CA SER A 122 11.52 6.05 14.87
C SER A 122 12.04 4.71 15.37
N ASN A 123 13.23 4.25 14.96
CA ASN A 123 13.68 2.85 15.12
C ASN A 123 13.65 2.34 16.58
N GLY A 124 13.84 3.22 17.56
CA GLY A 124 13.74 2.86 18.99
C GLY A 124 12.34 3.02 19.61
N LEU A 125 11.37 3.58 18.88
CA LEU A 125 10.02 3.84 19.35
C LEU A 125 9.09 2.65 19.05
N PRO A 126 8.23 2.24 20.00
CA PRO A 126 7.20 1.24 19.74
C PRO A 126 6.25 1.69 18.63
N ALA A 127 5.78 0.74 17.82
CA ALA A 127 4.92 1.02 16.67
C ALA A 127 3.57 1.66 17.04
N LEU A 128 2.97 1.26 18.16
CA LEU A 128 1.63 1.71 18.54
C LEU A 128 1.55 3.24 18.80
N PRO A 129 2.43 3.87 19.60
CA PRO A 129 2.50 5.32 19.73
C PRO A 129 2.68 6.04 18.39
N LEU A 130 3.51 5.51 17.51
CA LEU A 130 3.74 6.08 16.17
C LEU A 130 2.46 6.03 15.33
N VAL A 131 1.74 4.90 15.35
CA VAL A 131 0.44 4.77 14.68
C VAL A 131 -0.57 5.75 15.27
N MET A 132 -0.64 5.89 16.59
CA MET A 132 -1.55 6.83 17.26
C MET A 132 -1.24 8.28 16.90
N LEU A 133 0.03 8.67 16.88
CA LEU A 133 0.45 9.99 16.42
C LEU A 133 0.08 10.22 14.96
N ALA A 134 0.21 9.20 14.11
CA ALA A 134 -0.15 9.26 12.71
C ALA A 134 -1.68 9.39 12.45
N GLN A 135 -2.52 9.16 13.48
CA GLN A 135 -3.96 9.41 13.42
C GLN A 135 -4.30 10.90 13.51
N ALA A 136 -3.44 11.72 14.10
CA ALA A 136 -3.74 13.13 14.28
C ALA A 136 -3.76 13.86 12.93
N GLU A 137 -4.77 14.70 12.73
CA GLU A 137 -5.09 15.34 11.44
C GLU A 137 -3.95 16.19 10.88
N TYR A 138 -3.05 16.69 11.74
CA TYR A 138 -1.90 17.49 11.33
C TYR A 138 -0.82 16.67 10.61
N PHE A 139 -0.77 15.34 10.80
CA PHE A 139 0.24 14.49 10.17
C PHE A 139 -0.22 14.01 8.80
N THR A 140 0.09 14.79 7.78
CA THR A 140 -0.16 14.41 6.39
C THR A 140 0.65 13.18 5.96
N HIS A 141 0.21 12.47 4.92
CA HIS A 141 0.86 11.25 4.39
C HIS A 141 2.33 11.44 3.94
N ARG A 142 2.79 12.67 3.70
CA ARG A 142 4.19 12.95 3.30
C ARG A 142 5.14 13.05 4.49
N THR A 143 4.63 12.94 5.71
CA THR A 143 5.46 13.04 6.91
C THR A 143 6.43 11.85 7.01
N PRO A 144 7.64 12.07 7.56
CA PRO A 144 8.59 10.98 7.84
C PRO A 144 7.97 9.85 8.67
N LEU A 145 7.01 10.17 9.54
CA LEU A 145 6.28 9.22 10.37
C LEU A 145 5.50 8.20 9.54
N ARG A 146 4.76 8.65 8.53
CA ARG A 146 3.97 7.77 7.66
C ARG A 146 4.84 6.89 6.76
N LYS A 147 5.98 7.41 6.29
CA LYS A 147 6.97 6.62 5.55
C LYS A 147 7.59 5.52 6.42
N ASP A 148 7.94 5.85 7.66
CA ASP A 148 8.46 4.87 8.62
C ASP A 148 7.42 3.79 8.95
N LEU A 149 6.17 4.16 9.21
CA LEU A 149 5.10 3.20 9.46
C LEU A 149 4.87 2.25 8.26
N ALA A 150 4.93 2.77 7.03
CA ALA A 150 4.85 1.95 5.83
C ALA A 150 6.05 0.99 5.71
N ALA A 151 7.27 1.46 5.99
CA ALA A 151 8.47 0.62 5.99
C ALA A 151 8.41 -0.49 7.05
N ARG A 152 7.90 -0.18 8.25
CA ARG A 152 7.66 -1.18 9.31
C ARG A 152 6.58 -2.19 8.94
N SER A 153 5.52 -1.73 8.27
CA SER A 153 4.47 -2.61 7.77
C SER A 153 5.05 -3.59 6.77
N HIS A 154 5.83 -3.10 5.80
CA HIS A 154 6.50 -3.91 4.79
C HIS A 154 7.51 -4.90 5.41
N ALA A 155 8.22 -4.49 6.46
CA ALA A 155 9.15 -5.36 7.20
C ALA A 155 8.45 -6.33 8.18
N GLY A 156 7.12 -6.31 8.30
CA GLY A 156 6.39 -7.15 9.26
C GLY A 156 6.62 -6.77 10.73
N HIS A 157 7.12 -5.57 11.00
CA HIS A 157 7.41 -5.07 12.35
C HIS A 157 6.19 -4.41 13.03
N LEU A 158 5.05 -4.30 12.35
CA LEU A 158 3.80 -3.85 12.97
C LEU A 158 3.07 -5.02 13.62
N SER A 159 2.67 -4.83 14.89
CA SER A 159 1.74 -5.77 15.54
C SER A 159 0.40 -5.79 14.80
N LYS A 160 -0.36 -6.90 14.90
CA LYS A 160 -1.71 -7.01 14.31
C LYS A 160 -2.63 -5.85 14.70
N VAL A 161 -2.57 -5.42 15.95
CA VAL A 161 -3.36 -4.28 16.48
C VAL A 161 -2.93 -2.97 15.80
N SER A 162 -1.62 -2.69 15.74
CA SER A 162 -1.09 -1.48 15.11
C SER A 162 -1.39 -1.43 13.61
N GLY A 163 -1.27 -2.57 12.92
CA GLY A 163 -1.61 -2.71 11.50
C GLY A 163 -3.09 -2.44 11.25
N SER A 164 -3.99 -2.99 12.08
CA SER A 164 -5.43 -2.75 11.96
C SER A 164 -5.80 -1.27 12.14
N ILE A 165 -5.26 -0.61 13.16
CA ILE A 165 -5.52 0.82 13.41
C ILE A 165 -5.02 1.69 12.24
N LEU A 166 -3.87 1.34 11.67
CA LEU A 166 -3.34 2.02 10.48
C LEU A 166 -4.24 1.78 9.26
N ALA A 167 -4.69 0.54 9.04
CA ALA A 167 -5.57 0.17 7.93
C ALA A 167 -6.86 1.00 7.92
N TRP A 168 -7.54 1.07 9.07
CA TRP A 168 -8.77 1.83 9.23
C TRP A 168 -8.61 3.32 8.93
N LYS A 169 -7.46 3.89 9.28
CA LYS A 169 -7.15 5.28 8.95
C LYS A 169 -6.94 5.48 7.47
N LEU A 170 -6.18 4.60 6.80
CA LEU A 170 -6.01 4.70 5.35
C LEU A 170 -7.32 4.56 4.59
N ILE A 171 -8.23 3.72 5.08
CA ILE A 171 -9.57 3.58 4.51
C ILE A 171 -10.39 4.85 4.66
N LYS A 172 -10.33 5.49 5.83
CA LYS A 172 -10.97 6.80 6.00
C LYS A 172 -10.47 7.80 4.95
N ASP A 173 -9.18 7.74 4.63
CA ASP A 173 -8.53 8.58 3.63
C ASP A 173 -8.85 8.17 2.17
N PHE A 174 -9.61 7.08 1.93
CA PHE A 174 -10.15 6.73 0.60
C PHE A 174 -11.45 7.45 0.25
N ARG A 175 -12.19 7.92 1.27
CA ARG A 175 -13.48 8.56 1.10
C ARG A 175 -13.37 9.88 0.36
N ASP A 176 -14.46 10.29 -0.25
CA ASP A 176 -14.56 11.63 -0.83
C ASP A 176 -14.76 12.66 0.30
N ASP A 177 -13.67 13.26 0.77
CA ASP A 177 -13.65 14.18 1.91
C ASP A 177 -13.10 15.58 1.53
N GLU A 178 -13.17 15.95 0.25
CA GLU A 178 -12.63 17.18 -0.35
C GLU A 178 -11.10 17.35 -0.20
N GLN A 179 -10.39 16.40 0.43
CA GLN A 179 -8.94 16.51 0.59
C GLN A 179 -8.22 15.98 -0.64
N SER A 180 -7.63 16.88 -1.41
CA SER A 180 -6.87 16.48 -2.60
C SER A 180 -5.72 15.52 -2.26
N TRP A 181 -5.64 14.41 -2.99
CA TRP A 181 -4.56 13.42 -2.94
C TRP A 181 -4.44 12.56 -1.67
N ASN A 182 -5.43 12.55 -0.77
CA ASN A 182 -5.43 11.62 0.37
C ASN A 182 -5.58 10.16 -0.11
N ALA A 183 -6.58 9.88 -0.96
CA ALA A 183 -6.92 8.57 -1.48
C ALA A 183 -5.75 7.92 -2.21
N ARG A 184 -5.13 8.64 -3.15
CA ARG A 184 -3.95 8.14 -3.90
C ARG A 184 -2.75 7.84 -3.00
N LYS A 185 -2.58 8.57 -1.89
CA LYS A 185 -1.47 8.31 -0.96
C LYS A 185 -1.79 7.13 -0.05
N ALA A 186 -3.03 7.04 0.42
CA ALA A 186 -3.51 5.88 1.16
C ALA A 186 -3.39 4.59 0.33
N ASP A 187 -3.72 4.65 -0.97
CA ASP A 187 -3.64 3.53 -1.91
C ASP A 187 -2.21 2.95 -1.95
N SER A 188 -1.21 3.82 -2.11
CA SER A 188 0.19 3.41 -2.09
C SER A 188 0.65 2.71 -0.80
N GLN A 189 0.03 3.03 0.34
CA GLN A 189 0.38 2.44 1.65
C GLN A 189 -0.44 1.18 1.94
N MET A 190 -1.67 1.09 1.45
CA MET A 190 -2.59 0.00 1.74
C MET A 190 -2.04 -1.35 1.27
N GLY A 191 -1.34 -1.39 0.13
CA GLY A 191 -0.69 -2.60 -0.38
C GLY A 191 0.35 -3.24 0.56
N THR A 192 0.76 -2.54 1.63
CA THR A 192 1.79 -3.01 2.57
C THR A 192 1.24 -3.49 3.92
N ILE A 193 -0.07 -3.41 4.16
CA ILE A 193 -0.67 -3.65 5.49
C ILE A 193 -1.02 -5.13 5.75
N GLY A 194 -0.92 -6.00 4.73
CA GLY A 194 -1.16 -7.43 4.87
C GLY A 194 -2.61 -7.76 5.24
N GLU A 195 -2.82 -8.83 6.03
CA GLU A 195 -4.17 -9.34 6.38
C GLU A 195 -5.07 -8.33 7.09
N ALA A 196 -4.51 -7.47 7.94
CA ALA A 196 -5.27 -6.45 8.65
C ALA A 196 -5.88 -5.40 7.69
N GLY A 197 -5.25 -5.19 6.54
CA GLY A 197 -5.76 -4.36 5.46
C GLY A 197 -6.98 -4.99 4.79
N ILE A 198 -6.96 -6.31 4.55
CA ILE A 198 -8.05 -7.04 3.88
C ILE A 198 -9.35 -6.91 4.64
N ALA A 199 -9.35 -7.17 5.95
CA ALA A 199 -10.57 -7.09 6.76
C ALA A 199 -11.21 -5.69 6.72
N ALA A 200 -10.38 -4.66 6.78
CA ALA A 200 -10.83 -3.29 6.74
C ALA A 200 -11.34 -2.92 5.33
N LEU A 201 -10.62 -3.31 4.27
CA LEU A 201 -11.02 -3.11 2.87
C LEU A 201 -12.37 -3.77 2.56
N ARG A 202 -12.58 -5.00 3.03
CA ARG A 202 -13.87 -5.70 2.90
C ARG A 202 -14.99 -4.93 3.58
N TRP A 203 -14.75 -4.41 4.78
CA TRP A 203 -15.76 -3.61 5.48
C TRP A 203 -16.08 -2.31 4.73
N GLU A 204 -15.08 -1.59 4.24
CA GLU A 204 -15.31 -0.35 3.49
C GLU A 204 -16.00 -0.62 2.16
N PHE A 205 -15.64 -1.70 1.46
CA PHE A 205 -16.34 -2.11 0.26
C PHE A 205 -17.86 -2.32 0.50
N LEU A 206 -18.22 -2.88 1.66
CA LEU A 206 -19.61 -3.13 2.01
C LEU A 206 -20.36 -1.87 2.47
N ASN A 207 -19.68 -0.90 3.09
CA ASN A 207 -20.32 0.19 3.84
C ASN A 207 -19.92 1.61 3.39
N GLY A 208 -18.94 1.74 2.50
CA GLY A 208 -18.36 3.01 2.05
C GLY A 208 -19.15 3.69 0.93
N ASP A 209 -18.67 4.86 0.53
CA ASP A 209 -19.12 5.60 -0.65
C ASP A 209 -18.61 4.97 -1.96
N ASP A 210 -19.07 5.44 -3.11
CA ASP A 210 -18.72 4.84 -4.41
C ASP A 210 -17.22 5.00 -4.76
N GLN A 211 -16.58 6.08 -4.30
CA GLN A 211 -15.14 6.30 -4.49
C GLN A 211 -14.31 5.29 -3.69
N SER A 212 -14.57 5.19 -2.39
CA SER A 212 -13.88 4.26 -1.48
C SER A 212 -14.11 2.82 -1.88
N LYS A 213 -15.34 2.44 -2.30
CA LYS A 213 -15.64 1.13 -2.88
C LYS A 213 -14.78 0.82 -4.10
N SER A 214 -14.67 1.76 -5.03
CA SER A 214 -13.84 1.60 -6.22
C SER A 214 -12.38 1.34 -5.86
N ILE A 215 -11.81 2.12 -4.94
CA ILE A 215 -10.41 1.95 -4.53
C ILE A 215 -10.22 0.62 -3.79
N CYS A 216 -11.19 0.24 -2.95
CA CYS A 216 -11.15 -1.04 -2.24
C CYS A 216 -11.17 -2.24 -3.19
N LEU A 217 -11.99 -2.21 -4.24
CA LEU A 217 -12.05 -3.27 -5.26
C LEU A 217 -10.68 -3.52 -5.92
N ASP A 218 -9.98 -2.45 -6.30
CA ASP A 218 -8.67 -2.56 -6.96
C ASP A 218 -7.63 -3.24 -6.06
N HIS A 219 -7.67 -2.97 -4.74
CA HIS A 219 -6.82 -3.66 -3.78
C HIS A 219 -7.25 -5.10 -3.56
N LEU A 220 -8.54 -5.31 -3.24
CA LEU A 220 -9.09 -6.63 -2.93
C LEU A 220 -8.86 -7.61 -4.08
N ARG A 221 -9.01 -7.18 -5.34
CA ARG A 221 -8.67 -8.02 -6.51
C ARG A 221 -7.26 -8.60 -6.48
N ARG A 222 -6.27 -7.86 -5.95
CA ARG A 222 -4.85 -8.25 -5.95
C ARG A 222 -4.45 -9.09 -4.75
N ILE A 223 -5.08 -8.85 -3.59
CA ILE A 223 -4.63 -9.40 -2.31
C ILE A 223 -5.62 -10.34 -1.66
N ASP A 224 -6.91 -10.23 -2.01
CA ASP A 224 -7.94 -11.12 -1.51
C ASP A 224 -7.91 -12.41 -2.31
N LYS A 225 -7.76 -13.55 -1.64
CA LYS A 225 -7.73 -14.87 -2.27
C LYS A 225 -9.05 -15.62 -2.09
N ASP A 226 -9.89 -15.18 -1.16
CA ASP A 226 -11.10 -15.88 -0.74
C ASP A 226 -12.15 -14.87 -0.29
N PRO A 227 -12.74 -14.11 -1.22
CA PRO A 227 -13.71 -13.08 -0.87
C PRO A 227 -15.03 -13.70 -0.41
N PRO A 228 -15.69 -13.12 0.61
CA PRO A 228 -16.99 -13.57 1.05
C PRO A 228 -18.03 -13.59 -0.07
N THR A 229 -18.88 -14.62 -0.12
CA THR A 229 -19.95 -14.77 -1.13
C THR A 229 -20.80 -13.51 -1.30
N ARG A 230 -21.13 -12.83 -0.19
CA ARG A 230 -21.90 -11.58 -0.20
C ARG A 230 -21.23 -10.47 -1.04
N MET A 231 -19.90 -10.41 -1.08
CA MET A 231 -19.19 -9.42 -1.90
C MET A 231 -19.27 -9.76 -3.39
N ILE A 232 -19.19 -11.04 -3.73
CA ILE A 232 -19.40 -11.53 -5.10
C ILE A 232 -20.82 -11.17 -5.57
N GLU A 233 -21.83 -11.39 -4.73
CA GLU A 233 -23.22 -11.02 -5.04
C GLU A 233 -23.41 -9.51 -5.25
N ILE A 234 -22.77 -8.67 -4.43
CA ILE A 234 -22.80 -7.22 -4.61
C ILE A 234 -22.11 -6.82 -5.90
N ALA A 235 -20.97 -7.42 -6.22
CA ALA A 235 -20.26 -7.15 -7.47
C ALA A 235 -21.10 -7.54 -8.69
N ARG A 236 -21.75 -8.71 -8.68
CA ARG A 236 -22.70 -9.13 -9.72
C ARG A 236 -23.83 -8.12 -9.90
N ARG A 237 -24.46 -7.69 -8.79
CA ARG A 237 -25.51 -6.66 -8.85
C ARG A 237 -24.98 -5.34 -9.39
N GLY A 238 -23.80 -4.91 -8.95
CA GLY A 238 -23.13 -3.70 -9.43
C GLY A 238 -22.94 -3.71 -10.95
N ILE A 239 -22.49 -4.83 -11.52
CA ILE A 239 -22.34 -4.97 -12.97
C ILE A 239 -23.66 -4.75 -13.71
N LEU A 240 -24.74 -5.35 -13.19
CA LEU A 240 -26.08 -5.29 -13.78
C LEU A 240 -26.72 -3.91 -13.65
N THR A 241 -26.54 -3.22 -12.52
CA THR A 241 -27.30 -2.00 -12.20
C THR A 241 -26.54 -0.69 -12.34
N SER A 242 -25.21 -0.72 -12.33
CA SER A 242 -24.41 0.51 -12.29
C SER A 242 -24.13 1.09 -13.68
N ASP A 243 -23.65 2.33 -13.68
CA ASP A 243 -23.13 2.99 -14.87
C ASP A 243 -21.93 2.23 -15.46
N GLU A 244 -21.58 2.59 -16.70
CA GLU A 244 -20.54 1.94 -17.48
C GLU A 244 -19.18 1.88 -16.76
N ARG A 245 -18.75 2.98 -16.12
CA ARG A 245 -17.43 3.02 -15.45
C ARG A 245 -17.39 2.17 -14.20
N SER A 246 -18.48 2.14 -13.45
CA SER A 246 -18.63 1.29 -12.28
C SER A 246 -18.68 -0.19 -12.68
N ARG A 247 -19.38 -0.52 -13.77
CA ARG A 247 -19.48 -1.88 -14.32
C ARG A 247 -18.11 -2.49 -14.61
N ASP A 248 -17.24 -1.75 -15.29
CA ASP A 248 -15.92 -2.22 -15.70
C ASP A 248 -15.08 -2.65 -14.49
N ARG A 249 -15.11 -1.84 -13.43
CA ARG A 249 -14.39 -2.12 -12.18
C ARG A 249 -14.88 -3.40 -11.51
N PHE A 250 -16.21 -3.58 -11.45
CA PHE A 250 -16.78 -4.79 -10.85
C PHE A 250 -16.51 -6.02 -11.69
N MET A 251 -16.53 -5.93 -13.03
CA MET A 251 -16.16 -7.04 -13.91
C MET A 251 -14.75 -7.53 -13.60
N HIS A 252 -13.76 -6.63 -13.51
CA HIS A 252 -12.39 -7.01 -13.17
C HIS A 252 -12.25 -7.72 -11.83
N TYR A 253 -13.01 -7.30 -10.82
CA TYR A 253 -13.02 -7.99 -9.54
C TYR A 253 -13.70 -9.36 -9.64
N LEU A 254 -14.86 -9.42 -10.31
CA LEU A 254 -15.67 -10.63 -10.43
C LEU A 254 -14.96 -11.72 -11.24
N GLY A 255 -14.20 -11.33 -12.27
CA GLY A 255 -13.50 -12.25 -13.16
C GLY A 255 -12.58 -13.22 -12.43
N THR A 256 -12.04 -12.80 -11.28
CA THR A 256 -11.14 -13.61 -10.45
C THR A 256 -11.88 -14.66 -9.61
N PHE A 257 -13.11 -14.39 -9.17
CA PHE A 257 -13.74 -15.12 -8.07
C PHE A 257 -15.10 -15.74 -8.39
N ASP A 258 -15.69 -15.41 -9.53
CA ASP A 258 -16.97 -16.00 -9.91
C ASP A 258 -16.77 -17.34 -10.61
N ASP A 259 -17.47 -18.35 -10.11
CA ASP A 259 -17.43 -19.73 -10.61
C ASP A 259 -18.71 -20.13 -11.36
N ALA A 260 -19.78 -19.34 -11.27
CA ALA A 260 -21.09 -19.68 -11.85
C ALA A 260 -21.90 -18.42 -12.24
N PRO A 261 -21.54 -17.77 -13.36
CA PRO A 261 -22.26 -16.59 -13.83
C PRO A 261 -23.65 -16.90 -14.38
N SER A 262 -24.55 -15.92 -14.30
CA SER A 262 -25.84 -15.97 -15.01
C SER A 262 -25.65 -15.67 -16.51
N GLY A 263 -26.61 -16.07 -17.34
CA GLY A 263 -26.60 -15.75 -18.78
C GLY A 263 -26.59 -14.25 -19.06
N GLU A 264 -27.29 -13.45 -18.27
CA GLU A 264 -27.30 -11.97 -18.38
C GLU A 264 -25.91 -11.37 -18.09
N LEU A 265 -25.21 -11.92 -17.10
CA LEU A 265 -23.86 -11.51 -16.79
C LEU A 265 -22.88 -11.86 -17.91
N ILE A 266 -23.02 -13.05 -18.50
CA ILE A 266 -22.25 -13.47 -19.68
C ILE A 266 -22.48 -12.53 -20.87
N ASP A 267 -23.72 -12.10 -21.11
CA ASP A 267 -24.03 -11.13 -22.17
C ASP A 267 -23.25 -9.82 -21.98
N LEU A 268 -23.16 -9.33 -20.74
CA LEU A 268 -22.37 -8.14 -20.42
C LEU A 268 -20.86 -8.36 -20.58
N TRP A 269 -20.33 -9.53 -20.24
CA TRP A 269 -18.92 -9.86 -20.46
C TRP A 269 -18.58 -9.96 -21.95
N VAL A 270 -19.47 -10.53 -22.78
CA VAL A 270 -19.30 -10.53 -24.24
C VAL A 270 -19.27 -9.09 -24.77
N LEU A 271 -20.22 -8.25 -24.37
CA LEU A 271 -20.22 -6.83 -24.76
C LEU A 271 -18.95 -6.10 -24.31
N ASN A 272 -18.47 -6.38 -23.09
CA ASN A 272 -17.22 -5.82 -22.60
C ASN A 272 -16.00 -6.26 -23.43
N ALA A 273 -15.97 -7.52 -23.86
CA ALA A 273 -14.92 -8.07 -24.71
C ALA A 273 -14.81 -7.30 -26.03
N LEU A 274 -15.96 -7.06 -26.67
CA LEU A 274 -16.03 -6.36 -27.95
C LEU A 274 -15.55 -4.92 -27.83
N ARG A 275 -15.87 -4.24 -26.72
CA ARG A 275 -15.46 -2.85 -26.48
C ARG A 275 -13.99 -2.72 -26.08
N THR A 276 -13.44 -3.68 -25.31
CA THR A 276 -12.10 -3.60 -24.72
C THR A 276 -11.04 -4.44 -25.43
N ARG A 277 -11.35 -4.96 -26.62
CA ARG A 277 -10.52 -5.87 -27.46
C ARG A 277 -9.02 -5.52 -27.51
N TRP A 278 -8.67 -4.25 -27.55
CA TRP A 278 -7.28 -3.76 -27.63
C TRP A 278 -6.81 -2.99 -26.40
N GLY A 279 -7.64 -2.96 -25.36
CA GLY A 279 -7.31 -2.35 -24.09
C GLY A 279 -6.49 -3.29 -23.21
N TRP A 280 -5.89 -2.72 -22.17
CA TRP A 280 -5.17 -3.48 -21.13
C TRP A 280 -6.04 -4.53 -20.42
N TYR A 281 -7.35 -4.43 -20.59
CA TYR A 281 -8.40 -5.19 -19.90
C TYR A 281 -9.07 -6.26 -20.77
N GLY A 282 -8.77 -6.30 -22.08
CA GLY A 282 -9.38 -7.26 -23.00
C GLY A 282 -9.03 -8.72 -22.66
N GLY A 283 -7.78 -8.95 -22.25
CA GLY A 283 -7.30 -10.29 -21.85
C GLY A 283 -8.11 -10.90 -20.70
N GLU A 284 -8.30 -10.14 -19.59
CA GLU A 284 -9.04 -10.62 -18.42
C GLU A 284 -10.51 -10.98 -18.77
N THR A 285 -11.10 -10.24 -19.70
CA THR A 285 -12.47 -10.50 -20.16
C THR A 285 -12.55 -11.77 -20.99
N ILE A 286 -11.62 -11.98 -21.91
CA ILE A 286 -11.56 -13.21 -22.71
C ILE A 286 -11.26 -14.41 -21.82
N ASP A 287 -10.33 -14.28 -20.86
CA ASP A 287 -10.01 -15.34 -19.91
C ASP A 287 -11.23 -15.74 -19.07
N TYR A 288 -12.05 -14.77 -18.66
CA TYR A 288 -13.31 -15.06 -17.98
C TYR A 288 -14.31 -15.82 -18.87
N LEU A 289 -14.47 -15.40 -20.13
CA LEU A 289 -15.36 -16.08 -21.08
C LEU A 289 -14.88 -17.50 -21.38
N LYS A 290 -13.56 -17.74 -21.45
CA LYS A 290 -12.96 -19.07 -21.55
C LYS A 290 -13.24 -19.92 -20.31
N LYS A 291 -13.03 -19.36 -19.11
CA LYS A 291 -13.32 -20.04 -17.84
C LYS A 291 -14.78 -20.53 -17.77
N HIS A 292 -15.71 -19.77 -18.36
CA HIS A 292 -17.13 -20.09 -18.41
C HIS A 292 -17.61 -20.47 -19.81
N PHE A 293 -16.75 -21.16 -20.57
CA PHE A 293 -16.98 -21.43 -21.98
C PHE A 293 -18.34 -22.06 -22.27
N ASP A 294 -18.78 -23.06 -21.50
CA ASP A 294 -20.06 -23.73 -21.74
C ASP A 294 -21.26 -22.76 -21.75
N THR A 295 -21.22 -21.74 -20.88
CA THR A 295 -22.29 -20.72 -20.81
C THR A 295 -22.09 -19.62 -21.84
N ALA A 296 -20.83 -19.22 -22.09
CA ALA A 296 -20.48 -18.18 -23.06
C ALA A 296 -20.63 -18.63 -24.53
N ARG A 297 -20.42 -19.92 -24.81
CA ARG A 297 -20.27 -20.49 -26.14
C ARG A 297 -21.40 -20.09 -27.10
N PRO A 298 -22.71 -20.24 -26.78
CA PRO A 298 -23.77 -19.88 -27.72
C PRO A 298 -23.72 -18.40 -28.14
N LYS A 299 -23.33 -17.52 -27.21
CA LYS A 299 -23.23 -16.07 -27.46
C LYS A 299 -22.00 -15.73 -28.30
N MET A 300 -20.85 -16.36 -28.00
CA MET A 300 -19.65 -16.19 -28.82
C MET A 300 -19.84 -16.75 -30.24
N ILE A 301 -20.55 -17.87 -30.41
CA ILE A 301 -20.91 -18.41 -31.73
C ILE A 301 -21.77 -17.41 -32.51
N HIS A 302 -22.75 -16.80 -31.84
CA HIS A 302 -23.60 -15.79 -32.47
C HIS A 302 -22.73 -14.64 -33.02
N VAL A 303 -21.85 -14.08 -32.20
CA VAL A 303 -20.94 -13.00 -32.63
C VAL A 303 -19.96 -13.44 -33.72
N LEU A 304 -19.39 -14.65 -33.62
CA LEU A 304 -18.51 -15.21 -34.64
C LEU A 304 -19.20 -15.31 -36.02
N LYS A 305 -20.52 -15.54 -36.05
CA LYS A 305 -21.30 -15.67 -37.29
C LYS A 305 -21.80 -14.33 -37.81
N THR A 306 -22.32 -13.46 -36.94
CA THR A 306 -23.07 -12.26 -37.35
C THR A 306 -22.36 -10.94 -37.03
N GLY A 307 -21.26 -10.96 -36.30
CA GLY A 307 -20.51 -9.77 -35.90
C GLY A 307 -19.79 -9.09 -37.07
N THR A 308 -19.21 -7.93 -36.76
CA THR A 308 -18.26 -7.23 -37.62
C THR A 308 -16.97 -8.04 -37.80
N VAL A 309 -16.14 -7.70 -38.79
CA VAL A 309 -14.83 -8.36 -39.03
C VAL A 309 -14.00 -8.41 -37.74
N ASP A 310 -14.00 -7.30 -37.01
CA ASP A 310 -13.29 -7.13 -35.75
C ASP A 310 -13.79 -8.03 -34.61
N GLU A 311 -15.10 -8.12 -34.45
CA GLU A 311 -15.73 -8.94 -33.41
C GLU A 311 -15.58 -10.43 -33.73
N LYS A 312 -15.69 -10.79 -35.01
CA LYS A 312 -15.47 -12.14 -35.52
C LYS A 312 -14.04 -12.60 -35.25
N TYR A 313 -13.07 -11.76 -35.58
CA TYR A 313 -11.66 -12.03 -35.34
C TYR A 313 -11.36 -12.36 -33.87
N LEU A 314 -11.87 -11.55 -32.95
CA LEU A 314 -11.64 -11.75 -31.51
C LEU A 314 -12.09 -13.13 -31.04
N PHE A 315 -13.30 -13.54 -31.43
CA PHE A 315 -13.82 -14.85 -31.04
C PHE A 315 -13.22 -15.99 -31.88
N ALA A 316 -12.76 -15.74 -33.11
CA ALA A 316 -12.04 -16.73 -33.90
C ALA A 316 -10.72 -17.14 -33.21
N ILE A 317 -9.96 -16.19 -32.67
CA ILE A 317 -8.80 -16.49 -31.80
C ILE A 317 -9.25 -17.37 -30.63
N THR A 318 -10.30 -16.96 -29.91
CA THR A 318 -10.76 -17.65 -28.70
C THR A 318 -11.17 -19.10 -28.99
N PHE A 319 -11.95 -19.34 -30.05
CA PHE A 319 -12.35 -20.70 -30.45
C PHE A 319 -11.18 -21.56 -30.93
N THR A 320 -10.18 -20.93 -31.56
CA THR A 320 -8.93 -21.60 -31.98
C THR A 320 -8.12 -22.06 -30.77
N GLU A 321 -7.95 -21.20 -29.77
CA GLU A 321 -7.24 -21.52 -28.52
C GLU A 321 -7.93 -22.62 -27.70
N LEU A 322 -9.27 -22.64 -27.73
CA LEU A 322 -10.08 -23.66 -27.06
C LEU A 322 -10.24 -24.97 -27.86
N LEU A 323 -9.74 -25.03 -29.10
CA LEU A 323 -9.86 -26.19 -30.00
C LEU A 323 -11.30 -26.68 -30.17
N ASP A 324 -12.28 -25.75 -30.22
CA ASP A 324 -13.69 -26.10 -30.37
C ASP A 324 -13.96 -26.72 -31.74
N GLN A 325 -14.14 -28.04 -31.79
CA GLN A 325 -14.20 -28.80 -33.04
C GLN A 325 -15.31 -28.33 -34.01
N GLU A 326 -16.43 -27.81 -33.47
CA GLU A 326 -17.55 -27.36 -34.30
C GLU A 326 -17.23 -26.03 -34.99
N MET A 327 -16.64 -25.09 -34.25
CA MET A 327 -16.38 -23.73 -34.73
C MET A 327 -14.97 -23.55 -35.30
N LEU A 328 -14.05 -24.48 -35.06
CA LEU A 328 -12.65 -24.36 -35.47
C LEU A 328 -12.48 -24.14 -36.99
N PRO A 329 -13.19 -24.84 -37.89
CA PRO A 329 -13.07 -24.57 -39.33
C PRO A 329 -13.45 -23.13 -39.70
N LEU A 330 -14.54 -22.60 -39.13
CA LEU A 330 -14.97 -21.22 -39.36
C LEU A 330 -13.98 -20.22 -38.73
N ALA A 331 -13.46 -20.52 -37.55
CA ALA A 331 -12.47 -19.70 -36.88
C ALA A 331 -11.18 -19.61 -37.70
N ILE A 332 -10.70 -20.73 -38.26
CA ILE A 332 -9.52 -20.76 -39.14
C ILE A 332 -9.78 -19.96 -40.41
N ASP A 333 -10.94 -20.12 -41.04
CA ASP A 333 -11.32 -19.36 -42.23
C ASP A 333 -11.21 -17.85 -41.98
N ILE A 334 -11.83 -17.37 -40.89
CA ILE A 334 -11.73 -15.98 -40.45
C ILE A 334 -10.27 -15.58 -40.18
N LEU A 335 -9.53 -16.37 -39.42
CA LEU A 335 -8.13 -16.05 -39.10
C LEU A 335 -7.25 -15.97 -40.35
N THR A 336 -7.45 -16.83 -41.34
CA THR A 336 -6.63 -16.81 -42.56
C THR A 336 -6.81 -15.53 -43.39
N THR A 337 -7.99 -14.89 -43.37
CA THR A 337 -8.17 -13.59 -44.04
C THR A 337 -7.33 -12.48 -43.39
N HIS A 338 -7.01 -12.60 -42.10
CA HIS A 338 -6.12 -11.68 -41.38
C HIS A 338 -4.62 -12.01 -41.56
N LEU A 339 -4.27 -13.06 -42.30
CA LEU A 339 -2.88 -13.29 -42.71
C LEU A 339 -2.49 -12.45 -43.93
N GLU A 340 -3.45 -12.18 -44.81
CA GLU A 340 -3.28 -11.39 -46.04
C GLU A 340 -3.27 -9.89 -45.73
N ASP A 341 -4.12 -9.48 -44.81
CA ASP A 341 -4.37 -8.08 -44.49
C ASP A 341 -3.89 -7.72 -43.08
N ASN A 342 -2.97 -6.76 -42.98
CA ASN A 342 -2.45 -6.21 -41.70
C ASN A 342 -3.01 -4.81 -41.43
N ASN A 343 -4.24 -4.55 -41.88
CA ASN A 343 -4.91 -3.27 -41.68
C ASN A 343 -5.29 -2.99 -40.22
N ILE A 344 -5.26 -4.00 -39.34
CA ILE A 344 -5.45 -3.84 -37.89
C ILE A 344 -4.11 -4.06 -37.21
N GLY A 345 -3.56 -3.04 -36.54
CA GLY A 345 -2.21 -3.11 -36.00
C GLY A 345 -1.97 -4.35 -35.12
N HIS A 346 -1.09 -5.24 -35.57
CA HIS A 346 -0.66 -6.51 -34.95
C HIS A 346 -1.60 -7.72 -35.11
N ASP A 347 -2.69 -7.64 -35.87
CA ASP A 347 -3.60 -8.77 -36.06
C ASP A 347 -2.91 -9.97 -36.73
N GLN A 348 -2.13 -9.76 -37.79
CA GLN A 348 -1.39 -10.83 -38.45
C GLN A 348 -0.48 -11.59 -37.47
N LYS A 349 0.17 -10.88 -36.54
CA LYS A 349 1.07 -11.50 -35.56
C LYS A 349 0.30 -12.37 -34.57
N GLU A 350 -0.80 -11.85 -34.03
CA GLU A 350 -1.67 -12.60 -33.12
C GLU A 350 -2.33 -13.80 -33.83
N THR A 351 -2.70 -13.63 -35.10
CA THR A 351 -3.21 -14.69 -35.98
C THR A 351 -2.19 -15.80 -36.16
N ILE A 352 -0.95 -15.44 -36.52
CA ILE A 352 0.15 -16.41 -36.63
C ILE A 352 0.33 -17.15 -35.31
N HIS A 353 0.31 -16.44 -34.18
CA HIS A 353 0.47 -17.07 -32.87
C HIS A 353 -0.66 -18.06 -32.56
N ALA A 354 -1.93 -17.67 -32.79
CA ALA A 354 -3.10 -18.51 -32.57
C ALA A 354 -3.12 -19.75 -33.48
N LEU A 355 -2.86 -19.58 -34.78
CA LEU A 355 -2.83 -20.68 -35.74
C LEU A 355 -1.65 -21.62 -35.49
N SER A 356 -0.47 -21.09 -35.16
CA SER A 356 0.69 -21.92 -34.81
C SER A 356 0.43 -22.73 -33.54
N ALA A 357 -0.34 -22.20 -32.58
CA ALA A 357 -0.68 -22.91 -31.34
C ALA A 357 -1.55 -24.17 -31.57
N LEU A 358 -2.22 -24.28 -32.73
CA LEU A 358 -2.92 -25.50 -33.14
C LEU A 358 -1.99 -26.69 -33.33
N GLY A 359 -0.69 -26.48 -33.52
CA GLY A 359 0.30 -27.53 -33.75
C GLY A 359 -0.04 -28.41 -34.97
N PRO A 360 0.39 -29.70 -34.97
CA PRO A 360 0.18 -30.60 -36.09
C PRO A 360 -1.28 -30.79 -36.49
N ILE A 361 -2.22 -30.64 -35.56
CA ILE A 361 -3.67 -30.77 -35.81
C ILE A 361 -4.18 -29.63 -36.71
N GLY A 362 -3.56 -28.45 -36.65
CA GLY A 362 -3.91 -27.31 -37.50
C GLY A 362 -3.45 -27.46 -38.94
N LEU A 363 -2.39 -28.25 -39.22
CA LEU A 363 -1.80 -28.30 -40.57
C LEU A 363 -2.79 -28.75 -41.66
N PRO A 364 -3.57 -29.83 -41.50
CA PRO A 364 -4.55 -30.22 -42.50
C PRO A 364 -5.65 -29.17 -42.73
N LEU A 365 -5.96 -28.38 -41.70
CA LEU A 365 -6.97 -27.31 -41.78
C LEU A 365 -6.44 -26.07 -42.50
N LEU A 366 -5.13 -25.84 -42.44
CA LEU A 366 -4.44 -24.71 -43.08
C LEU A 366 -4.00 -25.01 -44.52
N GLU A 367 -3.84 -26.28 -44.88
CA GLU A 367 -3.36 -26.71 -46.20
C GLU A 367 -4.17 -26.13 -47.38
N PRO A 368 -5.52 -26.08 -47.35
CA PRO A 368 -6.30 -25.47 -48.43
C PRO A 368 -5.97 -23.99 -48.69
N TYR A 369 -5.49 -23.27 -47.67
CA TYR A 369 -5.19 -21.85 -47.76
C TYR A 369 -3.79 -21.55 -48.31
N MET A 370 -2.90 -22.54 -48.36
CA MET A 370 -1.53 -22.38 -48.90
C MET A 370 -1.52 -21.96 -50.38
N GLU A 371 -2.57 -22.29 -51.12
CA GLU A 371 -2.68 -22.01 -52.56
C GLU A 371 -3.57 -20.81 -52.85
N THR A 372 -4.49 -20.46 -51.95
CA THR A 372 -5.51 -19.41 -52.17
C THR A 372 -5.08 -18.05 -51.63
N LEU A 373 -4.23 -18.01 -50.60
CA LEU A 373 -3.79 -16.75 -50.02
C LEU A 373 -2.81 -15.98 -50.91
N ASP A 374 -2.74 -14.67 -50.71
CA ASP A 374 -1.77 -13.80 -51.35
C ASP A 374 -0.30 -14.13 -50.98
N LEU A 375 0.67 -13.33 -51.45
CA LEU A 375 2.08 -13.60 -51.15
C LEU A 375 2.40 -13.47 -49.65
N GLN A 376 1.75 -12.53 -48.95
CA GLN A 376 1.96 -12.26 -47.54
C GLN A 376 1.34 -13.36 -46.67
N GLY A 377 0.11 -13.77 -46.98
CA GLY A 377 -0.59 -14.86 -46.31
C GLY A 377 0.14 -16.19 -46.48
N ARG A 378 0.63 -16.49 -47.69
CA ARG A 378 1.46 -17.68 -47.93
C ARG A 378 2.78 -17.65 -47.18
N TYR A 379 3.44 -16.50 -47.08
CA TYR A 379 4.65 -16.36 -46.26
C TYR A 379 4.36 -16.64 -44.78
N SER A 380 3.26 -16.09 -44.27
CA SER A 380 2.83 -16.28 -42.88
C SER A 380 2.47 -17.73 -42.58
N LEU A 381 1.71 -18.40 -43.45
CA LEU A 381 1.42 -19.84 -43.34
C LEU A 381 2.69 -20.69 -43.46
N GLY A 382 3.63 -20.31 -44.31
CA GLY A 382 4.95 -20.95 -44.38
C GLY A 382 5.72 -20.86 -43.06
N HIS A 383 5.63 -19.71 -42.38
CA HIS A 383 6.20 -19.52 -41.04
C HIS A 383 5.50 -20.41 -40.00
N ILE A 384 4.16 -20.41 -39.98
CA ILE A 384 3.34 -21.27 -39.09
C ILE A 384 3.72 -22.74 -39.28
N LYS A 385 3.74 -23.23 -40.52
CA LYS A 385 4.08 -24.61 -40.86
C LYS A 385 5.50 -24.96 -40.41
N ARG A 386 6.47 -24.09 -40.67
CA ARG A 386 7.87 -24.30 -40.25
C ARG A 386 7.97 -24.37 -38.72
N ASP A 387 7.29 -23.49 -38.01
CA ASP A 387 7.34 -23.44 -36.55
C ASP A 387 6.70 -24.69 -35.92
N ILE A 388 5.57 -25.15 -36.45
CA ILE A 388 4.93 -26.40 -36.03
C ILE A 388 5.86 -27.60 -36.24
N LEU A 389 6.48 -27.69 -37.43
CA LEU A 389 7.38 -28.79 -37.81
C LEU A 389 8.75 -28.74 -37.14
N ALA A 390 9.13 -27.61 -36.53
CA ALA A 390 10.39 -27.49 -35.79
C ALA A 390 10.39 -28.29 -34.47
N HIS A 391 9.22 -28.77 -34.03
CA HIS A 391 9.04 -29.54 -32.80
C HIS A 391 8.52 -30.94 -33.11
N ASP A 392 9.04 -31.95 -32.40
CA ASP A 392 8.60 -33.34 -32.57
C ASP A 392 7.12 -33.51 -32.17
N SER A 393 6.44 -34.39 -32.88
CA SER A 393 5.09 -34.88 -32.61
C SER A 393 4.89 -35.30 -31.15
N THR A 394 5.90 -35.90 -30.51
CA THR A 394 5.86 -36.28 -29.08
C THR A 394 5.73 -35.07 -28.17
N ALA A 395 6.43 -33.97 -28.47
CA ALA A 395 6.37 -32.75 -27.65
C ALA A 395 5.00 -32.07 -27.77
N TRP A 396 4.41 -32.09 -28.96
CA TRP A 396 3.03 -31.64 -29.17
C TRP A 396 2.01 -32.53 -28.46
N ALA A 397 2.15 -33.85 -28.53
CA ALA A 397 1.29 -34.78 -27.80
C ALA A 397 1.31 -34.51 -26.29
N GLN A 398 2.50 -34.30 -25.71
CA GLN A 398 2.64 -33.94 -24.31
C GLN A 398 1.94 -32.61 -23.97
N TRP A 399 2.02 -31.61 -24.84
CA TRP A 399 1.29 -30.36 -24.65
C TRP A 399 -0.22 -30.57 -24.63
N TYR A 400 -0.77 -31.35 -25.57
CA TYR A 400 -2.22 -31.64 -25.60
C TYR A 400 -2.68 -32.56 -24.46
N GLU A 401 -1.79 -33.33 -23.86
CA GLU A 401 -2.10 -34.15 -22.68
C GLU A 401 -1.97 -33.37 -21.35
N LEU A 402 -1.37 -32.18 -21.36
CA LEU A 402 -1.30 -31.36 -20.15
C LEU A 402 -2.71 -30.99 -19.66
N PRO A 403 -2.99 -31.17 -18.36
CA PRO A 403 -4.17 -30.60 -17.73
C PRO A 403 -4.25 -29.10 -17.98
N GLU A 404 -5.46 -28.58 -18.15
CA GLU A 404 -5.69 -27.18 -18.48
C GLU A 404 -5.04 -26.24 -17.45
N GLU A 405 -5.09 -26.60 -16.17
CA GLU A 405 -4.51 -25.82 -15.07
C GLU A 405 -2.99 -25.66 -15.24
N LYS A 406 -2.31 -26.67 -15.77
CA LYS A 406 -0.86 -26.63 -16.03
C LYS A 406 -0.51 -25.84 -17.28
N ARG A 407 -1.41 -25.78 -18.28
CA ARG A 407 -1.16 -24.98 -19.49
C ARG A 407 -1.07 -23.49 -19.16
N PHE A 408 -1.83 -23.01 -18.18
CA PHE A 408 -1.77 -21.61 -17.71
C PHE A 408 -0.42 -21.22 -17.09
N GLU A 409 0.42 -22.17 -16.66
CA GLU A 409 1.79 -21.87 -16.20
C GLU A 409 2.72 -21.42 -17.33
N TYR A 410 2.35 -21.70 -18.59
CA TYR A 410 3.12 -21.37 -19.78
C TYR A 410 2.56 -20.10 -20.42
N ARG A 411 3.11 -18.95 -20.00
CA ARG A 411 2.66 -17.59 -20.40
C ARG A 411 2.46 -17.39 -21.90
N TRP A 412 3.22 -18.08 -22.76
CA TRP A 412 3.08 -18.02 -24.23
C TRP A 412 2.54 -19.32 -24.83
N GLY A 413 1.69 -20.02 -24.07
CA GLY A 413 1.07 -21.28 -24.47
C GLY A 413 2.08 -22.35 -24.89
N PRO A 414 1.83 -23.09 -25.98
CA PRO A 414 2.67 -24.21 -26.40
C PRO A 414 4.12 -23.80 -26.64
N TRP A 415 4.39 -22.58 -27.12
CA TRP A 415 5.75 -22.14 -27.41
C TRP A 415 6.63 -22.05 -26.17
N SER A 416 6.09 -21.59 -25.05
CA SER A 416 6.81 -21.58 -23.76
C SER A 416 7.11 -23.00 -23.28
N PHE A 417 6.19 -23.94 -23.50
CA PHE A 417 6.37 -25.34 -23.15
C PHE A 417 7.43 -26.01 -24.04
N LEU A 418 7.26 -25.92 -25.36
CA LEU A 418 8.12 -26.53 -26.35
C LEU A 418 9.56 -25.98 -26.29
N ARG A 419 9.73 -24.68 -25.98
CA ARG A 419 11.06 -24.10 -25.75
C ARG A 419 11.73 -24.67 -24.51
N LYS A 420 11.00 -24.80 -23.38
CA LYS A 420 11.51 -25.42 -22.16
C LYS A 420 11.89 -26.89 -22.39
N MET A 421 11.10 -27.63 -23.15
CA MET A 421 11.39 -29.02 -23.52
C MET A 421 12.69 -29.15 -24.34
N ARG A 422 12.95 -28.20 -25.25
CA ARG A 422 14.19 -28.18 -26.04
C ARG A 422 15.43 -27.81 -25.20
N GLU A 423 15.24 -27.00 -24.16
CA GLU A 423 16.30 -26.57 -23.25
C GLU A 423 16.57 -27.59 -22.11
N ALA A 424 15.70 -28.59 -21.93
CA ALA A 424 15.87 -29.65 -20.93
C ALA A 424 16.96 -30.66 -21.39
N PRO A 425 17.92 -31.00 -20.52
CA PRO A 425 19.09 -31.81 -20.87
C PRO A 425 18.78 -33.29 -21.17
#